data_AF-A0A950RU94-F1
#
_entry.id   AF-A0A950RU94-F1
#
_cell.length_a   1.000
_cell.length_b   1.000
_cell.length_c   1.000
_cell.angle_alpha   90.00
_cell.angle_beta   90.00
_cell.angle_gamma   90.00
#
_symmetry.space_group_name_H-M   'P 1'
#
loop_
_entity.id
_entity.type
_entity.pdbx_description
1 polymer ?
#
loop_
_entity_poly.entity_id
_entity_poly.type
_entity_poly.pdbx_seq_one_letter_code
_entity_poly.pdbx_strand_id
1 'polypeptide(L)' 'MPPLDQPTTPSPEPFTAAPSLDGRAAGDHDQPYRFGRLPRAVAPYPFSTRQFARLLVLRGKVAAGLAGVDDQAA' A
#
# COMPACT_ATOMS: atom_id res chain seq x y z
N MET A 1 27.40 -22.64 -36.03
CA MET A 1 27.52 -22.05 -34.68
C MET A 1 27.03 -20.61 -34.75
N PRO A 2 25.99 -20.21 -34.00
CA PRO A 2 25.76 -18.80 -33.72
C PRO A 2 26.70 -18.34 -32.57
N PRO A 3 27.20 -17.09 -32.56
CA PRO A 3 27.93 -16.57 -31.42
C PRO A 3 26.98 -16.23 -30.26
N LEU A 4 27.29 -16.77 -29.09
CA LEU A 4 26.80 -16.33 -27.79
C LEU A 4 27.53 -15.03 -27.40
N ASP A 5 26.90 -14.27 -26.50
CA ASP A 5 27.43 -13.13 -25.73
C ASP A 5 27.09 -11.72 -26.25
N GLN A 6 25.89 -11.26 -25.88
CA GLN A 6 25.70 -9.87 -25.50
C GLN A 6 25.49 -9.83 -23.97
N PRO A 7 26.38 -9.22 -23.17
CA PRO A 7 26.01 -8.87 -21.81
C PRO A 7 24.97 -7.74 -21.89
N THR A 8 23.71 -8.05 -21.60
CA THR A 8 22.71 -7.03 -21.30
C THR A 8 23.17 -6.27 -20.05
N THR A 9 23.73 -5.08 -20.24
CA THR A 9 24.03 -4.16 -19.14
C THR A 9 22.72 -3.85 -18.43
N PRO A 10 22.53 -4.21 -17.15
CA PRO A 10 21.36 -3.74 -16.40
C PRO A 10 21.48 -2.23 -16.23
N SER A 11 20.42 -1.53 -16.64
CA SER A 11 20.19 -0.10 -16.43
C SER A 11 20.46 0.31 -14.97
N PRO A 12 21.06 1.49 -14.71
CA PRO A 12 21.27 1.97 -13.35
C PRO A 12 19.94 2.43 -12.76
N GLU A 13 19.19 1.53 -12.13
CA GLU A 13 18.15 1.94 -11.19
C GLU A 13 18.84 2.42 -9.90
N PRO A 14 18.72 3.69 -9.48
CA PRO A 14 19.15 4.08 -8.15
C PRO A 14 18.19 3.46 -7.14
N PHE A 15 18.51 2.26 -6.70
CA PHE A 15 17.81 1.56 -5.62
C PHE A 15 18.27 2.13 -4.27
N THR A 16 17.95 3.38 -3.96
CA THR A 16 18.12 3.91 -2.60
C THR A 16 17.16 5.06 -2.30
N ALA A 17 15.88 4.74 -2.11
CA ALA A 17 15.03 5.58 -1.27
C ALA A 17 15.15 5.05 0.17
N ALA A 18 16.08 5.62 0.95
CA ALA A 18 16.08 5.44 2.38
C ALA A 18 14.71 5.89 2.95
N PRO A 19 14.08 5.14 3.87
CA PRO A 19 12.89 5.64 4.53
C PRO A 19 13.25 6.89 5.34
N SER A 20 12.45 7.96 5.19
CA SER A 20 12.61 9.20 5.94
C SER A 20 12.52 8.93 7.44
N LEU A 21 13.67 9.00 8.11
CA LEU A 21 13.80 8.93 9.57
C LEU A 21 13.34 10.24 10.24
N ASP A 22 13.25 11.34 9.47
CA ASP A 22 13.15 12.72 9.98
C ASP A 22 11.84 13.44 9.62
N GLY A 23 10.78 12.71 9.25
CA GLY A 23 9.40 13.22 9.31
C GLY A 23 9.04 14.38 8.35
N ARG A 24 9.76 14.56 7.23
CA ARG A 24 9.49 15.67 6.29
C ARG A 24 9.18 15.28 4.84
N ALA A 25 9.26 14.00 4.49
CA ALA A 25 9.03 13.50 3.13
C ALA A 25 7.86 12.50 3.02
N ALA A 26 7.06 12.31 4.07
CA ALA A 26 5.93 11.39 4.03
C ALA A 26 4.81 11.85 3.07
N GLY A 27 4.66 13.17 2.89
CA GLY A 27 3.60 13.75 2.06
C GLY A 27 3.84 13.69 0.55
N ASP A 28 5.09 13.57 0.11
CA ASP A 28 5.42 13.47 -1.33
C ASP A 28 4.91 12.15 -1.94
N HIS A 29 4.55 11.19 -1.08
CA HIS A 29 3.99 9.90 -1.44
C HIS A 29 2.47 9.79 -1.17
N ASP A 30 1.78 10.88 -0.80
CA ASP A 30 0.31 10.91 -0.60
C ASP A 30 -0.46 10.87 -1.93
N GLN A 31 -0.11 9.93 -2.80
CA GLN A 31 -0.89 9.68 -4.00
C GLN A 31 -2.17 8.93 -3.62
N PRO A 32 -3.34 9.33 -4.15
CA PRO A 32 -4.57 8.57 -3.96
C PRO A 32 -4.35 7.12 -4.35
N TYR A 33 -4.50 6.21 -3.38
CA TYR A 33 -4.26 4.78 -3.63
C TYR A 33 -5.26 4.27 -4.67
N ARG A 34 -4.75 3.84 -5.84
CA ARG A 34 -5.58 3.29 -6.92
C ARG A 34 -5.60 1.77 -6.84
N PHE A 35 -6.75 1.22 -6.49
CA PHE A 35 -6.96 -0.21 -6.58
C PHE A 35 -6.99 -0.63 -8.06
N GLY A 36 -5.96 -1.36 -8.53
CA GLY A 36 -6.00 -1.96 -9.86
C GLY A 36 -7.13 -2.98 -9.98
N ARG A 37 -7.25 -3.85 -8.97
CA ARG A 37 -8.41 -4.72 -8.75
C ARG A 37 -8.96 -4.46 -7.37
N LEU A 38 -10.28 -4.24 -7.26
CA LEU A 38 -10.95 -4.05 -5.98
C LEU A 38 -10.80 -5.30 -5.10
N PRO A 39 -10.20 -5.17 -3.89
CA PRO A 39 -10.07 -6.29 -2.97
C PRO A 39 -11.45 -6.83 -2.58
N ARG A 40 -11.57 -8.16 -2.53
CA ARG A 40 -12.78 -8.88 -2.12
C ARG A 40 -12.40 -10.04 -1.21
N ALA A 41 -13.38 -10.63 -0.51
CA ALA A 41 -13.12 -11.68 0.47
C ALA A 41 -12.28 -12.85 -0.09
N VAL A 42 -12.53 -13.25 -1.33
CA VAL A 42 -11.79 -14.33 -2.04
C VAL A 42 -10.45 -13.90 -2.64
N ALA A 43 -10.17 -12.59 -2.68
CA ALA A 43 -8.93 -12.03 -3.21
C ALA A 43 -8.59 -10.71 -2.48
N PRO A 44 -7.95 -10.81 -1.30
CA PRO A 44 -7.72 -9.67 -0.41
C PRO A 44 -6.52 -8.80 -0.81
N TYR A 45 -5.70 -9.26 -1.78
CA TYR A 45 -4.54 -8.51 -2.28
C TYR A 45 -4.93 -7.07 -2.65
N PRO A 46 -4.16 -6.05 -2.20
CA PRO A 46 -2.79 -6.08 -1.67
C PRO A 46 -2.65 -6.47 -0.18
N PHE A 47 -3.75 -6.72 0.53
CA PHE A 47 -3.73 -6.97 1.96
C PHE A 47 -3.67 -8.47 2.27
N SER A 48 -3.13 -8.81 3.44
CA SER A 48 -3.40 -10.12 4.04
C SER A 48 -4.88 -10.27 4.40
N THR A 49 -5.38 -11.50 4.49
CA THR A 49 -6.76 -11.78 4.90
C THR A 49 -7.13 -11.10 6.21
N ARG A 50 -6.22 -11.09 7.20
CA ARG A 50 -6.44 -10.45 8.50
C ARG A 50 -6.51 -8.93 8.39
N GLN A 51 -5.62 -8.32 7.62
CA GLN A 51 -5.66 -6.86 7.38
C GLN A 51 -6.95 -6.47 6.64
N PHE A 52 -7.33 -7.24 5.61
CA PHE A 52 -8.55 -6.99 4.87
C PHE A 52 -9.81 -7.14 5.73
N ALA A 53 -9.87 -8.15 6.60
CA ALA A 53 -10.97 -8.32 7.56
C ALA A 53 -11.10 -7.10 8.49
N ARG A 54 -9.99 -6.55 8.99
CA ARG A 54 -10.01 -5.33 9.81
C ARG A 54 -10.52 -4.13 9.04
N LEU A 55 -10.12 -3.98 7.76
CA LEU A 55 -10.63 -2.91 6.89
C LEU A 55 -12.14 -3.04 6.64
N LEU A 56 -12.67 -4.26 6.49
CA LEU A 56 -14.11 -4.49 6.37
C LEU A 56 -14.87 -4.08 7.65
N VAL A 57 -14.33 -4.43 8.82
CA VAL A 57 -14.91 -3.98 10.11
C VAL A 57 -14.89 -2.46 10.22
N LEU A 58 -13.75 -1.82 9.90
CA LEU A 58 -13.61 -0.36 9.90
C LEU A 58 -14.62 0.28 8.94
N ARG A 59 -14.74 -0.24 7.72
CA ARG A 59 -15.72 0.23 6.72
C ARG A 59 -17.15 0.13 7.26
N GLY A 60 -17.50 -0.97 7.93
CA GLY A 60 -18.80 -1.14 8.58
C GLY A 60 -19.07 -0.09 9.66
N LYS A 61 -18.08 0.17 10.53
CA LYS A 61 -18.17 1.22 11.56
C LYS A 61 -18.36 2.61 10.96
N VAL A 62 -17.60 2.95 9.92
CA VAL A 62 -17.74 4.23 9.21
C VAL A 62 -19.14 4.37 8.59
N ALA A 63 -19.63 3.32 7.92
CA ALA A 63 -20.97 3.32 7.34
C ALA A 63 -22.09 3.45 8.40
N ALA A 64 -21.85 2.95 9.61
CA ALA A 64 -22.75 3.09 10.75
C ALA A 64 -22.59 4.42 11.52
N GLY A 65 -21.69 5.32 11.09
CA GLY A 65 -21.41 6.58 11.81
C GLY A 65 -20.70 6.40 13.16
N LEU A 66 -20.07 5.24 13.39
CA LEU A 66 -19.40 4.89 14.65
C LEU A 66 -17.90 5.22 14.64
N ALA A 67 -17.39 5.83 13.58
CA ALA A 67 -15.97 6.19 13.49
C ALA A 67 -15.68 7.43 14.35
N GLY A 68 -14.66 7.36 15.21
CA GLY A 68 -14.27 8.49 16.09
C GLY A 68 -15.19 8.71 17.30
N VAL A 69 -16.16 7.82 17.55
CA VAL A 69 -17.04 7.92 18.73
C VAL A 69 -16.24 7.88 20.03
N ASP A 70 -15.16 7.11 20.06
CA ASP A 70 -14.29 7.00 21.24
C ASP A 70 -13.53 8.32 21.51
N ASP A 71 -13.22 9.12 20.48
CA ASP A 71 -12.50 10.40 20.60
C ASP A 71 -13.38 11.55 21.11
N GLN A 72 -14.71 11.40 21.06
CA GLN A 72 -15.67 12.39 21.55
C GLN A 72 -15.91 12.31 23.07
N ALA A 73 -15.32 11.31 23.75
CA ALA A 73 -15.55 11.01 25.16
C ALA A 73 -14.39 11.42 26.10
N ALA A 74 -13.40 12.17 25.61
CA ALA A 74 -12.25 12.67 26.37
C ALA A 74 -12.36 14.19 26.58
#